data_AF-A0A4P7IFY3-F1
#
_entry.id   AF-A0A4P7IFY3-F1
#
_cell.length_a   1.000
_cell.length_b   1.000
_cell.length_c   1.000
_cell.angle_alpha   90.00
_cell.angle_beta   90.00
_cell.angle_gamma   90.00
#
_symmetry.space_group_name_H-M   'P 1'
#
loop_
_entity.id
_entity.type
_entity.pdbx_description
1 polymer ?
#
loop_
_entity_poly.entity_id
_entity_poly.type
_entity_poly.pdbx_seq_one_letter_code
_entity_poly.pdbx_strand_id
1 'polypeptide(L)'
;MARVTAAASVTLTMAAALGAAPPASADPVVDMSWTVKTTTTLKKLGETVKLPNGTLDAQIDTATGAMTGTLALPKATQKVSLPRLPLAEVTVAFDQAAPVKGKVDLTAGTARAKASFVVRIVAIRPVHSPAINLVSGKCTTKKPVTASLNGPINPGGTSTFESTYKMPGFKKCGKKSSGVINSLLAGGKNKMTIKLS
;
A
#
# COMPACT_ATOMS: atom_id res chain seq x y z
N MET A 1 -64.28 52.44 50.72
CA MET A 1 -64.57 52.80 49.32
C MET A 1 -63.27 52.64 48.52
N ALA A 2 -63.34 51.94 47.37
CA ALA A 2 -62.35 51.78 46.26
C ALA A 2 -60.90 51.34 46.64
N ARG A 3 -60.45 50.08 46.44
CA ARG A 3 -60.02 49.38 45.19
C ARG A 3 -59.18 50.24 44.23
N VAL A 4 -57.89 49.86 43.99
CA VAL A 4 -57.31 49.42 42.70
C VAL A 4 -55.89 48.82 42.90
N THR A 5 -55.67 47.69 42.25
CA THR A 5 -54.51 46.78 42.10
C THR A 5 -53.48 47.23 41.03
N ALA A 6 -52.20 46.79 41.14
CA ALA A 6 -51.22 46.41 40.08
C ALA A 6 -49.79 46.90 40.42
N ALA A 7 -48.67 46.25 40.11
CA ALA A 7 -48.30 44.89 39.71
C ALA A 7 -46.79 44.81 39.94
N ALA A 8 -46.31 43.90 40.79
CA ALA A 8 -44.88 43.71 41.04
C ALA A 8 -44.27 42.86 39.91
N SER A 9 -43.43 43.47 39.09
CA SER A 9 -42.71 42.78 38.02
C SER A 9 -41.51 42.05 38.63
N VAL A 10 -41.64 40.75 38.88
CA VAL A 10 -40.51 39.87 39.22
C VAL A 10 -39.77 39.56 37.91
N THR A 11 -38.67 40.26 37.65
CA THR A 11 -37.75 39.90 36.57
C THR A 11 -36.96 38.65 36.98
N LEU A 12 -37.33 37.50 36.41
CA LEU A 12 -36.51 36.29 36.44
C LEU A 12 -35.20 36.58 35.68
N THR A 13 -34.10 36.71 36.40
CA THR A 13 -32.75 36.55 35.84
C THR A 13 -32.54 35.08 35.48
N MET A 14 -32.78 34.71 34.23
CA MET A 14 -32.25 33.46 33.66
C MET A 14 -30.73 33.59 33.60
N ALA A 15 -30.04 32.98 34.56
CA ALA A 15 -28.62 32.68 34.44
C ALA A 15 -28.48 31.66 33.30
N ALA A 16 -28.15 32.15 32.11
CA ALA A 16 -27.74 31.31 31.01
C ALA A 16 -26.44 30.60 31.43
N ALA A 17 -26.57 29.35 31.87
CA ALA A 17 -25.46 28.42 31.94
C ALA A 17 -24.89 28.33 30.52
N LEU A 18 -23.82 29.08 30.25
CA LEU A 18 -22.94 28.83 29.13
C LEU A 18 -22.33 27.45 29.37
N GLY A 19 -23.05 26.42 28.92
CA GLY A 19 -22.52 25.08 28.82
C GLY A 19 -21.26 25.17 27.97
N ALA A 20 -20.11 25.04 28.61
CA ALA A 20 -18.86 24.83 27.93
C ALA A 20 -19.06 23.63 27.02
N ALA A 21 -19.12 23.87 25.70
CA ALA A 21 -19.07 22.78 24.74
C ALA A 21 -17.81 21.97 25.07
N PRO A 22 -17.90 20.64 25.25
CA PRO A 22 -16.71 19.83 25.44
C PRO A 22 -15.74 20.15 24.30
N PRO A 23 -14.44 20.29 24.57
CA PRO A 23 -13.46 20.51 23.51
C PRO A 23 -13.68 19.41 22.48
N ALA A 24 -13.88 19.79 21.22
CA ALA A 24 -13.92 18.85 20.12
C ALA A 24 -12.59 18.10 20.14
N SER A 25 -12.59 16.89 20.69
CA SER A 25 -11.43 16.02 20.70
C SER A 25 -11.05 15.84 19.25
N ALA A 26 -9.87 16.35 18.88
CA ALA A 26 -9.33 16.19 17.55
C ALA A 26 -9.46 14.72 17.15
N ASP A 27 -10.04 14.47 15.98
CA ASP A 27 -10.21 13.15 15.40
C ASP A 27 -8.86 12.41 15.52
N PRO A 28 -8.79 11.21 16.14
CA PRO A 28 -7.53 10.54 16.51
C PRO A 28 -6.71 10.03 15.30
N VAL A 29 -6.88 10.61 14.12
CA VAL A 29 -6.21 10.21 12.89
C VAL A 29 -4.89 10.94 12.73
N VAL A 30 -3.80 10.18 12.66
CA VAL A 30 -2.44 10.68 12.44
C VAL A 30 -1.99 10.29 11.04
N ASP A 31 -1.59 11.30 10.25
CA ASP A 31 -0.97 11.10 8.94
C ASP A 31 0.52 10.81 9.09
N MET A 32 1.00 9.77 8.42
CA MET A 32 2.39 9.34 8.45
C MET A 32 2.85 8.95 7.05
N SER A 33 4.03 9.44 6.66
CA SER A 33 4.63 9.12 5.37
C SER A 33 5.95 8.40 5.58
N TRP A 34 6.17 7.33 4.83
CA TRP A 34 7.39 6.54 4.89
C TRP A 34 7.99 6.30 3.51
N THR A 35 9.32 6.20 3.50
CA THR A 35 10.03 5.69 2.34
C THR A 35 9.98 4.16 2.37
N VAL A 36 9.58 3.57 1.24
CA VAL A 36 9.41 2.12 1.10
C VAL A 36 10.54 1.55 0.27
N LYS A 37 11.41 0.75 0.90
CA LYS A 37 12.45 -0.02 0.20
C LYS A 37 12.00 -1.47 0.08
N THR A 38 11.76 -1.93 -1.14
CA THR A 38 11.21 -3.27 -1.38
C THR A 38 12.20 -4.14 -2.13
N THR A 39 12.40 -5.36 -1.64
CA THR A 39 13.12 -6.42 -2.34
C THR A 39 12.18 -7.62 -2.50
N THR A 40 12.16 -8.22 -3.68
CA THR A 40 11.33 -9.40 -3.95
C THR A 40 12.16 -10.54 -4.51
N THR A 41 11.93 -11.75 -4.03
CA THR A 41 12.53 -12.98 -4.54
C THR A 41 11.49 -13.77 -5.31
N LEU A 42 11.73 -13.90 -6.62
CA LEU A 42 10.88 -14.64 -7.53
C LEU A 42 11.29 -16.11 -7.52
N LYS A 43 10.53 -16.94 -6.79
CA LYS A 43 10.96 -18.30 -6.44
C LYS A 43 11.24 -19.18 -7.66
N LYS A 44 10.47 -19.02 -8.74
CA LYS A 44 10.63 -19.78 -9.97
C LYS A 44 11.84 -19.36 -10.80
N LEU A 45 12.24 -18.09 -10.74
CA LEU A 45 13.45 -17.61 -11.38
C LEU A 45 14.69 -17.82 -10.50
N GLY A 46 14.51 -17.99 -9.19
CA GLY A 46 15.61 -18.02 -8.24
C GLY A 46 16.30 -16.67 -8.07
N GLU A 47 15.77 -15.61 -8.67
CA GLU A 47 16.35 -14.27 -8.65
C GLU A 47 15.72 -13.38 -7.57
N THR A 48 16.56 -12.51 -7.01
CA THR A 48 16.14 -11.45 -6.09
C THR A 48 16.24 -10.10 -6.77
N VAL A 49 15.12 -9.40 -6.84
CA VAL A 49 14.93 -8.13 -7.55
C VAL A 49 14.76 -7.03 -6.53
N LYS A 50 15.61 -6.00 -6.60
CA LYS A 50 15.45 -4.76 -5.83
C LYS A 50 14.55 -3.81 -6.59
N LEU A 51 13.46 -3.39 -5.96
CA LEU A 51 12.59 -2.36 -6.49
C LEU A 51 13.15 -0.99 -6.11
N PRO A 52 12.95 0.04 -6.95
CA PRO A 52 13.29 1.40 -6.58
C PRO A 52 12.42 1.86 -5.39
N ASN A 53 12.91 2.84 -4.65
CA ASN A 53 12.24 3.34 -3.45
C ASN A 53 10.89 3.96 -3.82
N GLY A 54 9.83 3.55 -3.12
CA GLY A 54 8.51 4.16 -3.21
C GLY A 54 8.14 4.94 -1.96
N THR A 55 6.90 5.37 -1.90
CA THR A 55 6.31 6.08 -0.74
C THR A 55 5.06 5.37 -0.26
N LEU A 56 4.87 5.34 1.05
CA LEU A 56 3.64 4.91 1.70
C LEU A 56 3.13 6.06 2.54
N ASP A 57 2.00 6.62 2.15
CA ASP A 57 1.29 7.64 2.91
C ASP A 57 0.11 6.95 3.60
N ALA A 58 0.13 6.91 4.93
CA ALA A 58 -0.89 6.22 5.71
C ALA A 58 -1.52 7.13 6.76
N GLN A 59 -2.78 6.82 7.06
CA GLN A 59 -3.55 7.41 8.12
C GLN A 59 -3.80 6.33 9.17
N ILE A 60 -3.45 6.63 10.42
CA ILE A 60 -3.67 5.73 11.56
C ILE A 60 -4.68 6.38 12.48
N ASP A 61 -5.82 5.72 12.66
CA ASP A 61 -6.74 6.02 13.75
C ASP A 61 -6.16 5.46 15.05
N THR A 62 -5.74 6.36 15.95
CA THR A 62 -5.11 6.02 17.23
C THR A 62 -6.11 5.53 18.28
N ALA A 63 -7.42 5.72 18.09
CA ALA A 63 -8.44 5.16 18.95
C ALA A 63 -8.74 3.69 18.62
N THR A 64 -8.76 3.32 17.33
CA THR A 64 -9.07 1.95 16.89
C THR A 64 -7.85 1.14 16.46
N GLY A 65 -6.70 1.79 16.28
CA GLY A 65 -5.50 1.23 15.68
C GLY A 65 -5.67 0.93 14.18
N ALA A 66 -6.75 1.36 13.54
CA ALA A 66 -6.98 1.09 12.12
C ALA A 66 -6.06 1.93 11.25
N MET A 67 -5.42 1.30 10.27
CA MET A 67 -4.53 1.96 9.32
C MET A 67 -5.09 1.84 7.91
N THR A 68 -5.11 2.96 7.18
CA THR A 68 -5.33 2.97 5.73
C THR A 68 -4.20 3.72 5.04
N GLY A 69 -3.84 3.38 3.81
CA GLY A 69 -2.77 4.10 3.13
C GLY A 69 -2.69 3.91 1.62
N THR A 70 -1.99 4.85 1.00
CA THR A 70 -1.69 4.91 -0.43
C THR A 70 -0.25 4.52 -0.63
N LEU A 71 -0.01 3.50 -1.47
CA LEU A 71 1.33 3.00 -1.76
C LEU A 71 1.68 3.35 -3.20
N ALA A 72 2.64 4.26 -3.38
CA ALA A 72 3.17 4.63 -4.68
C ALA A 72 4.55 3.98 -4.88
N LEU A 73 4.62 3.04 -5.84
CA LEU A 73 5.87 2.42 -6.24
C LEU A 73 6.28 2.91 -7.63
N PRO A 74 7.50 3.41 -7.82
CA PRO A 74 7.98 3.75 -9.16
C PRO A 74 8.11 2.50 -10.03
N LYS A 75 8.19 2.72 -11.34
CA LYS A 75 8.51 1.64 -12.29
C LYS A 75 9.90 1.09 -11.96
N ALA A 76 10.01 -0.23 -11.92
CA ALA A 76 11.28 -0.91 -11.74
C ALA A 76 11.78 -1.41 -13.09
N THR A 77 13.01 -1.04 -13.45
CA THR A 77 13.72 -1.58 -14.62
C THR A 77 14.92 -2.37 -14.14
N GLN A 78 15.01 -3.64 -14.53
CA GLN A 78 16.07 -4.54 -14.11
C GLN A 78 16.51 -5.42 -15.27
N LYS A 79 17.81 -5.74 -15.31
CA LYS A 79 18.35 -6.72 -16.26
C LYS A 79 18.23 -8.10 -15.62
N VAL A 80 17.51 -8.99 -16.28
CA VAL A 80 17.15 -10.32 -15.77
C VAL A 80 17.60 -11.35 -16.81
N SER A 81 18.23 -12.42 -16.33
CA SER A 81 18.54 -13.57 -17.18
C SER A 81 17.35 -14.51 -17.17
N LEU A 82 16.62 -14.56 -18.28
CA LEU A 82 15.43 -15.41 -18.39
C LEU A 82 15.83 -16.78 -18.96
N PRO A 83 15.35 -17.89 -18.39
CA PRO A 83 15.59 -19.21 -18.97
C PRO A 83 15.15 -19.25 -20.44
N ARG A 84 16.08 -19.59 -21.35
CA ARG A 84 15.89 -19.65 -22.83
C ARG A 84 15.80 -18.29 -23.54
N LEU A 85 16.12 -17.19 -22.87
CA LEU A 85 16.24 -15.87 -23.48
C LEU A 85 17.60 -15.27 -23.08
N PRO A 86 18.34 -14.63 -24.01
CA PRO A 86 19.50 -13.84 -23.65
C PRO A 86 19.09 -12.72 -22.68
N LEU A 87 20.07 -12.19 -21.94
CA LEU A 87 19.88 -11.11 -20.96
C LEU A 87 18.92 -10.05 -21.51
N ALA A 88 17.86 -9.75 -20.75
CA ALA A 88 16.82 -8.82 -21.15
C ALA A 88 16.60 -7.77 -20.07
N GLU A 89 16.34 -6.55 -20.51
CA GLU A 89 15.88 -5.47 -19.66
C GLU A 89 14.36 -5.56 -19.52
N VAL A 90 13.91 -5.74 -18.28
CA VAL A 90 12.49 -5.88 -17.94
C VAL A 90 12.06 -4.66 -17.15
N THR A 91 11.05 -3.95 -17.66
CA THR A 91 10.39 -2.85 -16.96
C THR A 91 9.04 -3.30 -16.44
N VAL A 92 8.83 -3.20 -15.14
CA VAL A 92 7.56 -3.50 -14.46
C VAL A 92 7.03 -2.28 -13.74
N ALA A 93 5.71 -2.18 -13.66
CA ALA A 93 4.98 -1.22 -12.87
C ALA A 93 4.08 -1.95 -11.87
N PHE A 94 3.89 -1.34 -10.71
CA PHE A 94 3.03 -1.84 -9.65
C PHE A 94 1.92 -0.82 -9.45
N ASP A 95 0.74 -1.11 -9.99
CA ASP A 95 -0.40 -0.21 -9.89
C ASP A 95 -1.23 -0.62 -8.66
N GLN A 96 -1.49 0.31 -7.73
CA GLN A 96 -2.27 0.02 -6.53
C GLN A 96 -3.70 -0.41 -6.93
N ALA A 97 -4.14 -1.58 -6.47
CA ALA A 97 -5.46 -2.11 -6.79
C ALA A 97 -6.52 -1.67 -5.77
N ALA A 98 -6.10 -1.43 -4.52
CA ALA A 98 -6.91 -0.94 -3.43
C ALA A 98 -6.02 -0.27 -2.37
N PRO A 99 -6.56 0.65 -1.55
CA PRO A 99 -5.86 1.20 -0.40
C PRO A 99 -5.25 0.09 0.47
N VAL A 100 -4.03 0.30 0.95
CA VAL A 100 -3.42 -0.55 1.96
C VAL A 100 -4.31 -0.47 3.20
N LYS A 101 -4.71 -1.61 3.75
CA LYS A 101 -5.51 -1.66 4.98
C LYS A 101 -4.78 -2.47 6.03
N GLY A 102 -4.77 -1.99 7.25
CA GLY A 102 -4.07 -2.67 8.33
C GLY A 102 -4.58 -2.32 9.71
N LYS A 103 -3.92 -2.90 10.70
CA LYS A 103 -4.02 -2.54 12.10
C LYS A 103 -2.63 -2.37 12.67
N VAL A 104 -2.49 -1.36 13.50
CA VAL A 104 -1.30 -1.06 14.29
C VAL A 104 -1.66 -1.29 15.74
N ASP A 105 -0.92 -2.19 16.38
CA ASP A 105 -0.99 -2.42 17.82
C ASP A 105 0.20 -1.70 18.46
N LEU A 106 -0.08 -0.52 19.03
CA LEU A 106 0.92 0.31 19.68
C LEU A 106 1.41 -0.30 21.00
N THR A 107 0.58 -1.09 21.66
CA THR A 107 0.92 -1.76 22.93
C THR A 107 1.87 -2.93 22.67
N ALA A 108 1.61 -3.73 21.64
CA ALA A 108 2.47 -4.84 21.24
C ALA A 108 3.65 -4.40 20.34
N GLY A 109 3.63 -3.16 19.82
CA GLY A 109 4.62 -2.66 18.88
C GLY A 109 4.61 -3.39 17.54
N THR A 110 3.46 -3.83 17.06
CA THR A 110 3.34 -4.62 15.81
C THR A 110 2.33 -4.05 14.82
N ALA A 111 2.60 -4.21 13.53
CA ALA A 111 1.68 -3.86 12.44
C ALA A 111 1.29 -5.11 11.66
N ARG A 112 0.03 -5.12 11.23
CA ARG A 112 -0.48 -6.03 10.22
C ARG A 112 -1.12 -5.22 9.11
N ALA A 113 -0.66 -5.40 7.88
CA ALA A 113 -1.19 -4.68 6.74
C ALA A 113 -1.41 -5.61 5.55
N LYS A 114 -2.38 -5.28 4.71
CA LYS A 114 -2.63 -5.93 3.43
C LYS A 114 -2.49 -4.90 2.33
N ALA A 115 -1.53 -5.12 1.45
CA ALA A 115 -1.36 -4.36 0.23
C ALA A 115 -1.88 -5.18 -0.96
N SER A 116 -2.63 -4.54 -1.86
CA SER A 116 -3.11 -5.18 -3.09
C SER A 116 -2.69 -4.36 -4.31
N PHE A 117 -2.05 -5.01 -5.29
CA PHE A 117 -1.49 -4.35 -6.47
C PHE A 117 -1.66 -5.19 -7.73
N VAL A 118 -1.80 -4.52 -8.87
CA VAL A 118 -1.73 -5.12 -10.20
C VAL A 118 -0.29 -4.98 -10.68
N VAL A 119 0.37 -6.10 -10.99
CA VAL A 119 1.70 -6.07 -11.61
C VAL A 119 1.52 -5.96 -13.11
N ARG A 120 2.17 -4.97 -13.72
CA ARG A 120 2.15 -4.72 -15.15
C ARG A 120 3.56 -4.78 -15.72
N ILE A 121 3.76 -5.66 -16.69
CA ILE A 121 5.01 -5.74 -17.47
C ILE A 121 4.89 -4.73 -18.60
N VAL A 122 5.64 -3.63 -18.47
CA VAL A 122 5.64 -2.51 -19.40
C VAL A 122 6.49 -2.84 -20.62
N ALA A 123 7.66 -3.44 -20.40
CA ALA A 123 8.57 -3.81 -21.46
C ALA A 123 9.43 -5.02 -21.09
N ILE A 124 9.76 -5.84 -22.10
CA ILE A 124 10.82 -6.84 -22.05
C ILE A 124 11.64 -6.63 -23.32
N ARG A 125 12.87 -6.15 -23.16
CA ARG A 125 13.77 -5.79 -24.27
C ARG A 125 15.05 -6.63 -24.20
N PRO A 126 15.35 -7.48 -25.19
CA PRO A 126 16.64 -8.16 -25.25
C PRO A 126 17.77 -7.14 -25.31
N VAL A 127 18.86 -7.37 -24.58
CA VAL A 127 20.01 -6.44 -24.56
C VAL A 127 20.64 -6.28 -25.95
N HIS A 128 20.64 -7.32 -26.77
CA HIS A 128 21.15 -7.31 -28.15
C HIS A 128 20.17 -6.70 -29.17
N SER A 129 18.93 -6.39 -28.76
CA SER A 129 17.89 -5.84 -29.64
C SER A 129 16.93 -4.94 -28.85
N PRO A 130 17.40 -3.81 -28.29
CA PRO A 130 16.63 -2.97 -27.38
C PRO A 130 15.42 -2.29 -28.04
N ALA A 131 15.43 -2.17 -29.38
CA ALA A 131 14.29 -1.63 -30.14
C ALA A 131 13.05 -2.54 -30.10
N ILE A 132 13.22 -3.84 -29.83
CA ILE A 132 12.12 -4.82 -29.86
C ILE A 132 11.56 -5.01 -28.44
N ASN A 133 10.27 -4.71 -28.27
CA ASN A 133 9.54 -5.06 -27.06
C ASN A 133 8.83 -6.40 -27.24
N LEU A 134 9.20 -7.40 -26.44
CA LEU A 134 8.60 -8.74 -26.49
C LEU A 134 7.21 -8.79 -25.84
N VAL A 135 6.73 -7.70 -25.22
CA VAL A 135 5.37 -7.60 -24.68
C VAL A 135 4.62 -6.43 -25.30
N SER A 136 3.29 -6.54 -25.28
CA SER A 136 2.37 -5.52 -25.80
C SER A 136 2.29 -4.22 -24.96
N GLY A 137 3.04 -4.14 -23.85
CA GLY A 137 2.92 -3.08 -22.83
C GLY A 137 1.63 -3.11 -21.98
N LYS A 138 0.66 -3.94 -22.36
CA LYS A 138 -0.61 -4.16 -21.64
C LYS A 138 -0.62 -5.46 -20.82
N CYS A 139 0.55 -6.09 -20.65
CA CYS A 139 0.70 -7.34 -19.92
C CYS A 139 0.47 -7.09 -18.42
N THR A 140 -0.65 -7.54 -17.87
CA THR A 140 -0.97 -7.35 -16.45
C THR A 140 -1.30 -8.67 -15.78
N THR A 141 -1.23 -8.73 -14.45
CA THR A 141 -1.79 -9.86 -13.70
C THR A 141 -3.29 -10.02 -13.98
N LYS A 142 -3.77 -11.26 -13.99
CA LYS A 142 -5.18 -11.61 -14.18
C LYS A 142 -6.04 -11.16 -13.00
N LYS A 143 -5.46 -11.25 -11.78
CA LYS A 143 -6.03 -10.81 -10.52
C LYS A 143 -5.02 -9.92 -9.78
N PRO A 144 -5.46 -9.03 -8.87
CA PRO A 144 -4.56 -8.34 -7.97
C PRO A 144 -3.71 -9.33 -7.18
N VAL A 145 -2.44 -8.97 -6.99
CA VAL A 145 -1.54 -9.63 -6.05
C VAL A 145 -1.80 -9.03 -4.69
N THR A 146 -2.00 -9.87 -3.68
CA THR A 146 -2.14 -9.41 -2.29
C THR A 146 -0.94 -9.89 -1.49
N ALA A 147 -0.31 -8.96 -0.77
CA ALA A 147 0.74 -9.24 0.18
C ALA A 147 0.26 -8.87 1.58
N SER A 148 0.35 -9.84 2.50
CA SER A 148 0.08 -9.63 3.92
C SER A 148 1.39 -9.38 4.63
N LEU A 149 1.57 -8.17 5.13
CA LEU A 149 2.73 -7.73 5.88
C LEU A 149 2.40 -7.87 7.36
N ASN A 150 3.26 -8.56 8.10
CA ASN A 150 3.17 -8.63 9.56
C ASN A 150 4.58 -8.44 10.10
N GLY A 151 4.74 -7.59 11.10
CA GLY A 151 6.06 -7.35 11.68
C GLY A 151 6.05 -6.30 12.77
N PRO A 152 7.18 -6.16 13.49
CA PRO A 152 7.36 -5.13 14.49
C PRO A 152 7.40 -3.74 13.82
N ILE A 153 6.90 -2.74 14.53
CA ILE A 153 6.99 -1.33 14.14
C ILE A 153 8.01 -0.67 15.04
N ASN A 154 8.91 0.09 14.43
CA ASN A 154 9.80 1.00 15.13
C ASN A 154 9.45 2.44 14.73
N PRO A 155 8.65 3.18 15.53
CA PRO A 155 8.17 4.52 15.16
C PRO A 155 9.30 5.57 15.05
N GLY A 156 10.49 5.30 15.59
CA GLY A 156 11.67 6.17 15.47
C GLY A 156 12.79 5.59 14.60
N GLY A 157 12.52 4.53 13.85
CA GLY A 157 13.56 3.81 13.10
C GLY A 157 13.03 3.01 11.92
N THR A 158 13.87 2.11 11.40
CA THR A 158 13.48 1.28 10.25
C THR A 158 12.66 0.07 10.70
N SER A 159 11.46 -0.09 10.15
CA SER A 159 10.61 -1.28 10.35
C SER A 159 10.78 -2.24 9.17
N THR A 160 11.06 -3.52 9.43
CA THR A 160 11.21 -4.54 8.38
C THR A 160 10.04 -5.52 8.43
N PHE A 161 9.39 -5.70 7.29
CA PHE A 161 8.28 -6.62 7.09
C PHE A 161 8.67 -7.67 6.06
N GLU A 162 8.36 -8.93 6.37
CA GLU A 162 8.50 -10.02 5.43
C GLU A 162 7.12 -10.58 5.08
N SER A 163 6.96 -10.92 3.81
CA SER A 163 5.73 -11.51 3.31
C SER A 163 6.03 -12.59 2.28
N THR A 164 5.12 -13.56 2.21
CA THR A 164 5.07 -14.48 1.07
C THR A 164 3.82 -14.18 0.27
N TYR A 165 3.94 -14.25 -1.06
CA TYR A 165 2.83 -13.96 -1.94
C TYR A 165 2.80 -14.88 -3.15
N LYS A 166 1.59 -15.04 -3.69
CA LYS A 166 1.35 -15.77 -4.92
C LYS A 166 1.21 -14.79 -6.07
N MET A 167 2.08 -14.90 -7.06
CA MET A 167 1.97 -14.16 -8.30
C MET A 167 0.91 -14.84 -9.18
N PRO A 168 -0.23 -14.19 -9.47
CA PRO A 168 -1.23 -14.71 -10.37
C PRO A 168 -0.67 -14.81 -11.80
N GLY A 169 -1.37 -15.56 -12.64
CA GLY A 169 -1.06 -15.55 -14.07
C GLY A 169 -1.24 -14.16 -14.69
N PHE A 170 -0.53 -13.90 -15.77
CA PHE A 170 -0.61 -12.68 -16.56
C PHE A 170 -1.56 -12.85 -17.76
N LYS A 171 -2.16 -11.73 -18.20
CA LYS A 171 -3.03 -11.60 -19.38
C LYS A 171 -2.53 -10.48 -20.27
N LYS A 172 -2.97 -10.51 -21.55
CA LYS A 172 -2.69 -9.48 -22.56
C LYS A 172 -1.18 -9.28 -22.84
N CYS A 173 -0.33 -10.28 -22.64
CA CYS A 173 1.12 -10.15 -22.83
C CYS A 173 1.62 -10.36 -24.27
N GLY A 174 0.72 -10.68 -25.20
CA GLY A 174 1.04 -11.09 -26.57
C GLY A 174 0.97 -12.60 -26.74
N LYS A 175 0.58 -13.08 -27.93
CA LYS A 175 0.30 -14.50 -28.19
C LYS A 175 1.52 -15.41 -27.96
N LYS A 176 2.72 -14.93 -28.32
CA LYS A 176 3.98 -15.70 -28.19
C LYS A 176 4.60 -15.62 -26.79
N SER A 177 4.42 -14.51 -26.08
CA SER A 177 5.10 -14.26 -24.79
C SER A 177 4.29 -14.68 -23.57
N SER A 178 2.96 -14.78 -23.69
CA SER A 178 2.08 -15.09 -22.55
C SER A 178 2.39 -16.43 -21.88
N GLY A 179 2.70 -17.47 -22.66
CA GLY A 179 3.04 -18.79 -22.10
C GLY A 179 4.32 -18.78 -21.28
N VAL A 180 5.39 -18.20 -21.84
CA VAL A 180 6.71 -18.10 -21.20
C VAL A 180 6.63 -17.25 -19.93
N ILE A 181 6.00 -16.09 -19.99
CA ILE A 181 5.82 -15.18 -18.83
C ILE A 181 5.08 -15.88 -17.69
N ASN A 182 3.98 -16.58 -17.99
CA ASN A 182 3.22 -17.32 -16.98
C ASN A 182 4.04 -18.49 -16.40
N SER A 183 4.80 -19.20 -17.23
CA SER A 183 5.64 -20.29 -16.77
C SER A 183 6.71 -19.82 -15.77
N LEU A 184 7.37 -18.69 -16.07
CA LEU A 184 8.47 -18.15 -15.29
C LEU A 184 8.04 -17.34 -14.06
N LEU A 185 6.97 -16.54 -14.17
CA LEU A 185 6.60 -15.57 -13.12
C LEU A 185 5.40 -16.00 -12.30
N ALA A 186 4.42 -16.72 -12.88
CA ALA A 186 3.21 -17.09 -12.16
C ALA A 186 3.49 -18.26 -11.21
N GLY A 187 3.17 -18.11 -9.93
CA GLY A 187 3.48 -19.13 -8.93
C GLY A 187 3.36 -18.64 -7.50
N GLY A 188 3.34 -19.58 -6.56
CA GLY A 188 3.36 -19.29 -5.13
C GLY A 188 4.78 -19.17 -4.58
N LYS A 189 4.87 -18.90 -3.26
CA LYS A 189 6.11 -18.92 -2.48
C LYS A 189 7.15 -17.85 -2.90
N ASN A 190 6.71 -16.79 -3.58
CA ASN A 190 7.58 -15.63 -3.76
C ASN A 190 7.72 -14.92 -2.41
N LYS A 191 8.90 -14.39 -2.12
CA LYS A 191 9.17 -13.66 -0.88
C LYS A 191 9.29 -12.18 -1.19
N MET A 192 8.81 -11.35 -0.28
CA MET A 192 8.97 -9.91 -0.36
C MET A 192 9.41 -9.40 1.00
N THR A 193 10.46 -8.58 0.99
CA THR A 193 10.95 -7.87 2.16
C THR A 193 10.75 -6.39 1.92
N ILE A 194 10.05 -5.74 2.85
CA ILE A 194 9.77 -4.31 2.81
C ILE A 194 10.45 -3.68 4.02
N LYS A 195 11.20 -2.61 3.80
CA LYS A 195 11.72 -1.74 4.85
C LYS A 195 11.04 -0.39 4.77
N LEU A 196 10.43 0.03 5.87
CA LEU A 196 9.85 1.36 6.05
C LEU A 196 10.81 2.17 6.92
N SER A 197 11.15 3.38 6.48
CA SER A 197 12.03 4.31 7.18
C SER A 197 11.58 5.74 6.95
#